data_AF-A0AAE0AHC5-F1
#
_entry.id   AF-A0AAE0AHC5-F1
#
_cell.length_a   1.000
_cell.length_b   1.000
_cell.length_c   1.000
_cell.angle_alpha   90.00
_cell.angle_beta   90.00
_cell.angle_gamma   90.00
#
_symmetry.space_group_name_H-M   'P 1'
#
loop_
_entity.id
_entity.type
_entity.pdbx_description
1 polymer ?
#
loop_
_entity_poly.entity_id
_entity_poly.type
_entity_poly.pdbx_seq_one_letter_code
_entity_poly.pdbx_strand_id
1 'polypeptide(L)'
;MLFKPGTQTLKVMEEGIKLVIGNGSKVRFWHDIRMDSVSLREAFPRMFALATIKDGFITDYGDWIGNVWQWKVKLRRDLFG
;
A
#
# COMPACT_ATOMS: atom_id res chain seq x y z
N MET A 1 -11.00 3.42 -2.69
CA MET A 1 -10.18 2.23 -3.02
C MET A 1 -10.96 0.98 -2.66
N LEU A 2 -11.58 0.31 -3.65
CA LEU A 2 -12.20 -1.01 -3.44
C LEU A 2 -11.44 -2.03 -4.28
N PHE A 3 -10.69 -2.90 -3.61
CA PHE A 3 -10.14 -4.10 -4.23
C PHE A 3 -11.16 -5.21 -3.95
N LYS A 4 -11.66 -5.88 -5.00
CA LYS A 4 -12.60 -7.01 -4.85
C LYS A 4 -11.82 -8.32 -4.99
N PRO A 5 -11.96 -9.28 -4.07
CA PRO A 5 -11.49 -10.64 -4.26
C PRO A 5 -12.24 -11.31 -5.42
N GLY A 6 -11.52 -12.11 -6.21
CA GLY A 6 -12.11 -13.04 -7.17
C GLY A 6 -12.43 -12.51 -8.56
N THR A 7 -12.22 -11.22 -8.85
CA THR A 7 -12.36 -10.71 -10.23
C THR A 7 -11.20 -9.80 -10.57
N GLN A 8 -10.26 -10.32 -11.36
CA GLN A 8 -9.16 -9.58 -11.94
C GLN A 8 -9.71 -8.67 -13.04
N THR A 9 -10.32 -7.55 -12.67
CA THR A 9 -10.64 -6.50 -13.65
C THR A 9 -10.44 -5.14 -12.99
N LEU A 10 -9.45 -4.45 -13.55
CA LEU A 10 -9.01 -3.10 -13.20
C LEU A 10 -10.17 -2.09 -13.25
N LYS A 11 -10.22 -1.24 -12.23
CA LYS A 11 -10.76 0.12 -12.39
C LYS A 11 -9.83 1.09 -11.68
N VAL A 12 -9.01 1.78 -12.46
CA VAL A 12 -8.24 2.95 -12.03
C VAL A 12 -9.21 4.13 -12.01
N MET A 13 -9.77 4.48 -10.85
CA MET A 13 -10.55 5.70 -10.57
C MET A 13 -10.55 5.89 -9.04
N GLU A 14 -10.16 6.98 -8.38
CA GLU A 14 -9.88 8.39 -8.71
C GLU A 14 -8.67 8.87 -7.88
N GLU A 15 -7.91 9.80 -8.48
CA GLU A 15 -6.92 10.72 -7.89
C GLU A 15 -5.71 10.12 -7.12
N GLY A 16 -4.62 9.90 -7.85
CA GLY A 16 -3.26 9.99 -7.30
C GLY A 16 -2.46 8.69 -7.23
N ILE A 17 -3.04 7.52 -6.88
CA ILE A 17 -2.26 6.31 -6.61
C ILE A 17 -2.36 5.27 -7.74
N LYS A 18 -1.24 4.94 -8.38
CA LYS A 18 -1.11 3.87 -9.38
C LYS A 18 -0.56 2.60 -8.72
N LEU A 19 -1.39 1.55 -8.63
CA LEU A 19 -0.99 0.24 -8.11
C LEU A 19 -0.75 -0.75 -9.27
N VAL A 20 0.40 -1.44 -9.27
CA VAL A 20 0.71 -2.52 -10.23
C VAL A 20 0.10 -3.84 -9.73
N ILE A 21 -0.58 -4.57 -10.62
CA ILE A 21 -1.41 -5.74 -10.29
C ILE A 21 -0.56 -7.01 -10.11
N GLY A 22 -0.88 -7.76 -9.05
CA GLY A 22 -0.49 -9.13 -8.73
C GLY A 22 -1.15 -9.53 -7.41
N ASN A 23 -0.92 -10.74 -6.87
CA ASN A 23 -1.39 -11.17 -5.54
C ASN A 23 -0.80 -10.36 -4.35
N GLY A 24 -0.26 -9.17 -4.59
CA GLY A 24 0.46 -8.35 -3.61
C GLY A 24 1.82 -8.90 -3.20
N SER A 25 2.13 -10.18 -3.46
CA SER A 25 3.34 -10.86 -2.96
C SER A 25 4.62 -10.52 -3.72
N LYS A 26 4.55 -9.61 -4.71
CA LYS A 26 5.69 -9.11 -5.48
C LYS A 26 5.74 -7.59 -5.57
N VAL A 27 4.85 -6.88 -4.87
CA VAL A 27 4.78 -5.42 -4.88
C VAL A 27 5.19 -4.90 -3.51
N ARG A 28 6.35 -4.23 -3.42
CA ARG A 28 6.83 -3.62 -2.18
C ARG A 28 6.06 -2.33 -1.91
N PHE A 29 5.45 -2.26 -0.74
CA PHE A 29 4.53 -1.18 -0.37
C PHE A 29 5.17 0.21 -0.53
N TRP A 30 6.33 0.43 0.07
CA TRP A 30 6.99 1.75 0.05
C TRP A 30 7.72 2.08 -1.24
N HIS A 31 8.09 1.06 -2.03
CA HIS A 31 9.01 1.22 -3.16
C HIS A 31 8.33 1.17 -4.52
N ASP A 32 7.35 0.28 -4.67
CA ASP A 32 6.74 -0.02 -5.97
C ASP A 32 5.40 0.71 -6.15
N ILE A 33 4.70 1.06 -5.06
CA ILE A 33 3.50 1.89 -5.11
C ILE A 33 3.89 3.33 -5.43
N ARG A 34 3.22 3.94 -6.42
CA ARG A 34 3.53 5.31 -6.87
C ARG A 34 2.34 6.23 -6.76
N MET A 35 2.62 7.47 -6.32
CA MET A 35 1.73 8.61 -6.40
C MET A 35 2.32 9.62 -7.40
N ASP A 36 1.56 10.01 -8.43
CA ASP A 36 1.96 11.03 -9.41
C ASP A 36 3.40 10.93 -9.92
N SER A 37 3.85 9.70 -10.22
CA SER A 37 5.19 9.29 -10.70
C SER A 37 6.29 9.00 -9.66
N VAL A 38 6.12 9.40 -8.39
CA VAL A 38 7.07 9.12 -7.30
C VAL A 38 6.61 7.96 -6.43
N SER A 39 7.53 7.21 -5.83
CA SER A 39 7.15 6.12 -4.91
C SER A 39 6.61 6.65 -3.57
N LEU A 40 5.88 5.82 -2.81
CA LEU A 40 5.37 6.24 -1.50
C LEU A 40 6.47 6.68 -0.53
N ARG A 41 7.66 6.08 -0.58
CA ARG A 41 8.80 6.54 0.24
C ARG A 41 9.27 7.95 -0.14
N GLU A 42 9.13 8.32 -1.41
CA GLU A 42 9.54 9.64 -1.93
C GLU A 42 8.45 10.69 -1.64
N ALA A 43 7.18 10.32 -1.79
CA ALA A 43 6.06 11.20 -1.45
C ALA A 43 5.93 11.42 0.07
N PHE A 44 6.22 10.39 0.88
CA PHE A 44 6.03 10.43 2.34
C PHE A 44 7.29 9.97 3.12
N PRO A 45 8.43 10.68 2.99
CA PRO A 45 9.69 10.25 3.58
C PRO A 45 9.64 10.16 5.11
N ARG A 46 8.82 11.01 5.76
CA ARG A 46 8.61 10.95 7.22
C ARG A 46 7.90 9.67 7.65
N MET A 47 6.85 9.26 6.94
CA MET A 47 6.14 8.01 7.26
C MET A 47 7.03 6.79 6.98
N PHE A 48 7.78 6.80 5.88
CA PHE A 48 8.75 5.76 5.56
C PHE A 48 9.84 5.63 6.63
N ALA A 49 10.35 6.75 7.16
CA ALA A 49 11.33 6.74 8.24
C ALA A 49 10.79 6.08 9.52
N LEU A 50 9.48 6.21 9.76
CA LEU A 50 8.79 5.64 10.92
C LEU A 50 8.26 4.23 10.68
N ALA A 51 8.22 3.75 9.44
CA ALA A 51 7.71 2.43 9.12
C ALA A 51 8.56 1.34 9.80
N THR A 52 7.88 0.39 10.45
CA THR A 52 8.55 -0.75 11.10
C THR A 52 9.07 -1.74 10.06
N ILE A 53 8.34 -1.90 8.96
CA ILE A 53 8.71 -2.70 7.80
C ILE A 53 8.91 -1.70 6.65
N LYS A 54 10.07 -1.71 6.00
CA LYS A 54 10.43 -0.79 4.90
C LYS A 54 10.39 -1.48 3.55
N ASP A 55 10.95 -2.67 3.48
CA ASP A 55 11.04 -3.46 2.24
C ASP A 55 9.90 -4.48 2.07
N GLY A 56 8.86 -4.40 2.91
CA GLY A 56 7.75 -5.35 2.91
C GLY A 56 6.88 -5.28 1.66
N PHE A 57 6.28 -6.41 1.31
CA PHE A 57 5.25 -6.55 0.28
C PHE A 57 3.91 -6.05 0.79
N ILE A 58 2.96 -5.75 -0.09
CA ILE A 58 1.60 -5.31 0.30
C ILE A 58 0.95 -6.29 1.28
N THR A 59 1.20 -7.59 1.11
CA THR A 59 0.70 -8.65 1.99
C THR A 59 1.23 -8.56 3.42
N ASP A 60 2.33 -7.84 3.67
CA ASP A 60 2.87 -7.62 5.02
C ASP A 60 2.15 -6.48 5.77
N TYR A 61 1.33 -5.68 5.07
CA TYR A 61 0.65 -4.50 5.61
C TYR A 61 -0.87 -4.66 5.67
N GLY A 62 -1.40 -5.87 5.60
CA GLY A 62 -2.83 -6.07 5.72
C GLY A 62 -3.28 -7.46 5.36
N ASP A 63 -4.57 -7.69 5.56
CA ASP A 63 -5.21 -8.97 5.27
C ASP A 63 -6.59 -8.73 4.66
N TRP A 64 -7.06 -9.73 3.91
CA TRP A 64 -8.45 -9.81 3.50
C TRP A 64 -9.33 -10.26 4.64
N ILE A 65 -10.29 -9.43 5.03
CA ILE A 65 -11.35 -9.82 5.97
C ILE A 65 -12.66 -9.75 5.20
N GLY A 66 -13.15 -10.94 4.80
CA GLY A 66 -14.23 -11.07 3.83
C GLY A 66 -13.81 -10.48 2.48
N ASN A 67 -14.55 -9.47 2.03
CA ASN A 67 -14.35 -8.81 0.73
C ASN A 67 -13.64 -7.45 0.82
N VAL A 68 -13.09 -7.13 1.99
CA VAL A 68 -12.47 -5.83 2.29
C VAL A 68 -11.02 -6.05 2.72
N TRP A 69 -10.11 -5.27 2.12
CA TRP A 69 -8.72 -5.21 2.53
C TRP A 69 -8.60 -4.36 3.80
N GLN A 70 -8.08 -4.95 4.88
CA GLN A 70 -7.78 -4.22 6.12
C GLN A 70 -6.29 -3.93 6.22
N TRP A 71 -5.94 -2.65 6.19
CA TRP A 71 -4.57 -2.18 6.37
C TRP A 71 -4.11 -2.33 7.83
N LYS A 72 -2.88 -2.82 8.00
CA LYS A 72 -2.17 -3.04 9.27
C LYS A 72 -0.78 -2.40 9.21
N VAL A 73 -0.70 -1.14 8.78
CA VAL A 73 0.57 -0.40 8.69
C VAL A 73 1.04 -0.04 10.10
N LYS A 74 2.18 -0.60 10.52
CA LYS A 74 2.80 -0.29 11.81
C LYS A 74 3.90 0.75 11.66
N LEU A 75 3.79 1.80 12.48
CA LEU A 75 4.80 2.84 12.61
C LEU A 75 5.44 2.76 14.00
N ARG A 76 6.69 3.20 14.13
CA ARG A 76 7.46 3.19 15.39
C ARG A 76 6.92 4.14 16.45
N ARG A 77 6.13 5.14 16.04
CA ARG A 77 5.44 6.11 16.89
C ARG A 77 4.23 6.63 16.12
N ASP A 78 3.23 7.11 16.85
CA ASP A 78 2.05 7.73 16.26
C ASP A 78 2.45 8.96 15.45
N LEU A 79 1.82 9.14 14.28
CA LEU A 79 2.06 10.30 13.41
C LEU A 79 1.40 11.58 13.95
N PHE A 80 0.43 11.42 14.83
CA PHE A 80 -0.28 12.49 15.51
C PHE A 80 -0.25 12.15 17.00
N GLY A 81 0.78 12.68 17.68
CA GLY A 81 0.76 12.85 19.13
C GLY A 81 0.09 14.17 19.48
#